data_AF-A0A0Q8E3R9-F1
#
_entry.id   AF-A0A0Q8E3R9-F1
#
_cell.length_a   1.000
_cell.length_b   1.000
_cell.length_c   1.000
_cell.angle_alpha   90.00
_cell.angle_beta   90.00
_cell.angle_gamma   90.00
#
_symmetry.space_group_name_H-M   'P 1'
#
loop_
_entity.id
_entity.type
_entity.pdbx_description
1 polymer ?
#
loop_
_entity_poly.entity_id
_entity_poly.type
_entity_poly.pdbx_seq_one_letter_code
_entity_poly.pdbx_strand_id
1 'polypeptide(L)'
;MLPELAGFTPAALAAAPPKELELVDDEISKVIKVLNDEITALEDNEFPVKGHVAHHSFGGGSRSPMLAAHHKRAHGVVVDTLVDLRKDLSDFREAVRDARRLIRDKDEEAEVDIRLVLARTENLDLGGDAYARAQVDHKNDGGEN
;
A
#
# COMPACT_ATOMS: atom_id res chain seq x y z
N MET A 1 -1.60 1.26 17.94
CA MET A 1 -0.96 2.37 17.21
C MET A 1 -0.03 1.72 16.21
N LEU A 2 -0.27 1.92 14.91
CA LEU A 2 0.62 1.45 13.86
C LEU A 2 1.91 2.27 13.89
N PRO A 3 3.11 1.66 13.85
CA PRO A 3 4.36 2.40 13.82
C PRO A 3 4.45 3.23 12.53
N GLU A 4 5.00 4.44 12.63
CA GLU A 4 5.33 5.26 11.46
C GLU A 4 6.34 4.51 10.59
N LEU A 5 5.88 4.00 9.46
CA LEU A 5 6.70 3.30 8.48
C LEU A 5 7.30 4.34 7.54
N ALA A 6 8.63 4.39 7.48
CA ALA A 6 9.40 5.21 6.53
C ALA A 6 9.05 6.72 6.53
N GLY A 7 8.55 7.26 7.65
CA GLY A 7 8.21 8.68 7.78
C GLY A 7 6.86 9.10 7.19
N PHE A 8 6.01 8.15 6.77
CA PHE A 8 4.66 8.43 6.29
C PHE A 8 3.60 7.97 7.30
N THR A 9 2.67 8.86 7.62
CA THR A 9 1.50 8.51 8.43
C THR A 9 0.46 7.77 7.57
N PRO A 10 -0.41 6.93 8.15
CA PRO A 10 -1.49 6.27 7.40
C PRO A 10 -2.38 7.23 6.61
N ALA A 11 -2.59 8.44 7.13
CA ALA A 11 -3.35 9.49 6.46
C ALA A 11 -2.60 10.07 5.25
N ALA A 12 -1.27 10.22 5.36
CA ALA A 12 -0.44 10.67 4.24
C ALA A 12 -0.41 9.65 3.10
N LEU A 13 -0.35 8.35 3.42
CA LEU A 13 -0.43 7.27 2.45
C LEU A 13 -1.76 7.22 1.70
N ALA A 14 -2.89 7.46 2.38
CA ALA A 14 -4.20 7.45 1.74
C ALA A 14 -4.41 8.64 0.78
N ALA A 15 -3.70 9.74 0.98
CA ALA A 15 -3.75 10.93 0.13
C ALA A 15 -2.65 10.97 -0.93
N ALA A 16 -1.75 9.97 -0.94
CA ALA A 16 -0.57 9.97 -1.80
C ALA A 16 -0.95 9.69 -3.27
N PRO A 17 -0.35 10.40 -4.24
CA PRO A 17 -0.53 10.11 -5.65
C PRO A 17 0.01 8.70 -6.00
N PRO A 18 -0.48 8.07 -7.09
CA PRO A 18 -0.11 6.69 -7.47
C PRO A 18 1.41 6.43 -7.57
N LYS A 19 2.17 7.47 -7.96
CA LYS A 19 3.64 7.42 -8.07
C LYS A 19 4.34 7.34 -6.71
N GLU A 20 3.79 7.95 -5.68
CA GLU A 20 4.33 7.87 -4.31
C GLU A 20 4.03 6.50 -3.70
N LEU A 21 2.86 5.92 -3.99
CA LEU A 21 2.53 4.55 -3.60
C LEU A 21 3.46 3.50 -4.24
N GLU A 22 3.95 3.75 -5.45
CA GLU A 22 4.96 2.91 -6.10
C GLU A 22 6.31 2.95 -5.37
N LEU A 23 6.76 4.14 -4.98
CA LEU A 23 7.99 4.29 -4.20
C LEU A 23 7.89 3.61 -2.83
N VAL A 24 6.70 3.63 -2.22
CA VAL A 24 6.40 2.90 -0.99
C VAL A 24 6.46 1.38 -1.21
N ASP A 25 5.87 0.85 -2.29
CA ASP A 25 5.94 -0.59 -2.64
C ASP A 25 7.40 -1.08 -2.80
N ASP A 26 8.23 -0.27 -3.44
CA ASP A 26 9.66 -0.56 -3.64
C ASP A 26 10.43 -0.58 -2.32
N GLU A 27 10.23 0.42 -1.45
CA GLU A 27 10.90 0.48 -0.15
C GLU A 27 10.46 -0.65 0.78
N ILE A 28 9.16 -0.96 0.85
CA ILE A 28 8.67 -2.10 1.63
C ILE A 28 9.27 -3.41 1.09
N SER A 29 9.39 -3.55 -0.24
CA SER A 29 9.98 -4.74 -0.84
C SER A 29 11.47 -4.91 -0.49
N LYS A 30 12.23 -3.82 -0.38
CA LYS A 30 13.61 -3.85 0.11
C LYS A 30 13.69 -4.31 1.56
N VAL A 31 12.82 -3.77 2.43
CA VAL A 31 12.79 -4.15 3.85
C VAL A 31 12.38 -5.62 4.03
N ILE A 32 11.37 -6.10 3.30
CA ILE A 32 10.96 -7.51 3.31
C ILE A 32 12.13 -8.41 2.87
N LYS A 33 12.91 -8.01 1.88
CA LYS A 33 14.08 -8.77 1.43
C LYS A 33 15.12 -8.88 2.56
N VAL A 34 15.48 -7.74 3.17
CA VAL A 34 16.43 -7.73 4.30
C VAL A 34 15.93 -8.61 5.44
N LEU A 35 14.64 -8.52 5.82
CA LEU A 35 14.06 -9.36 6.86
C LEU A 35 14.11 -10.84 6.51
N ASN A 36 13.87 -11.22 5.24
CA ASN A 36 14.01 -12.61 4.82
C ASN A 36 15.45 -13.10 4.90
N ASP A 37 16.42 -12.28 4.49
CA ASP A 37 17.84 -12.62 4.56
C ASP A 37 18.26 -12.84 6.04
N GLU A 38 17.82 -11.96 6.95
CA GLU A 38 18.10 -12.06 8.40
C GLU A 38 17.38 -13.24 9.06
N ILE A 39 16.11 -13.49 8.76
CA ILE A 39 15.36 -14.66 9.26
C ILE A 39 16.05 -15.94 8.78
N THR A 40 16.41 -16.02 7.49
CA THR A 40 17.11 -17.18 6.93
C THR A 40 18.46 -17.37 7.62
N ALA A 41 19.24 -16.31 7.85
CA ALA A 41 20.50 -16.40 8.58
C ALA A 41 20.33 -16.92 10.02
N LEU A 42 19.25 -16.51 10.70
CA LEU A 42 18.92 -16.96 12.06
C LEU A 42 18.40 -18.41 12.10
N GLU A 43 17.64 -18.83 11.09
CA GLU A 43 17.08 -20.19 10.95
C GLU A 43 18.12 -21.22 10.46
N ASP A 44 18.97 -20.86 9.48
CA ASP A 44 19.98 -21.72 8.83
C ASP A 44 21.25 -21.91 9.67
N ASN A 45 21.09 -22.16 10.97
CA ASN A 45 22.12 -22.69 11.88
C ASN A 45 23.00 -21.69 12.65
N GLU A 46 22.82 -20.36 12.58
CA GLU A 46 23.66 -19.47 13.37
C GLU A 46 23.36 -19.51 14.88
N PHE A 47 22.12 -19.71 15.32
CA PHE A 47 21.85 -19.71 16.76
C PHE A 47 22.36 -20.96 17.50
N PRO A 48 22.18 -22.20 17.01
CA PRO A 48 22.74 -23.38 17.67
C PRO A 48 24.28 -23.48 17.57
N VAL A 49 24.90 -22.78 16.62
CA VAL A 49 26.35 -22.89 16.34
C VAL A 49 27.15 -21.65 16.78
N LYS A 50 26.66 -20.43 16.52
CA LYS A 50 27.30 -19.15 16.89
C LYS A 50 26.65 -18.47 18.10
N GLY A 51 25.32 -18.57 18.23
CA GLY A 51 24.56 -18.04 19.37
C GLY A 51 24.53 -18.97 20.59
N HIS A 52 25.01 -20.21 20.46
CA HIS A 52 24.98 -21.17 21.54
C HIS A 52 26.04 -20.85 22.58
N VAL A 53 25.61 -20.13 23.61
CA VAL A 53 26.40 -19.98 24.83
C VAL A 53 26.29 -21.30 25.60
N ALA A 54 27.40 -22.04 25.64
CA ALA A 54 27.45 -23.31 26.35
C ALA A 54 27.14 -23.11 27.84
N HIS A 55 26.52 -24.11 28.45
CA HIS A 55 26.09 -24.04 29.86
C HIS A 55 27.23 -23.62 30.81
N HIS A 56 28.45 -24.10 30.58
CA HIS A 56 29.60 -23.74 31.41
C HIS A 56 30.00 -22.25 31.28
N SER A 57 29.65 -21.58 30.19
CA SER A 57 29.93 -20.16 29.95
C SER A 57 29.07 -19.21 30.81
N PHE A 58 27.94 -19.68 31.35
CA PHE A 58 27.12 -18.92 32.31
C PHE A 58 27.60 -19.04 33.78
N GLY A 59 28.76 -19.68 34.01
CA GLY A 59 29.35 -19.93 35.34
C GLY A 59 28.85 -21.24 35.97
N GLY A 60 29.69 -21.90 36.77
CA GLY A 60 29.42 -23.23 37.35
C GLY A 60 28.35 -23.31 38.46
N GLY A 61 27.52 -22.27 38.63
CA GLY A 61 26.52 -22.20 39.69
C GLY A 61 25.16 -22.77 39.30
N SER A 62 24.30 -23.03 40.30
CA SER A 62 22.94 -23.57 40.12
C SER A 62 22.01 -22.75 39.19
N ARG A 63 22.38 -21.51 38.86
CA ARG A 63 21.61 -20.60 38.00
C ARG A 63 21.93 -20.73 36.51
N SER A 64 23.05 -21.35 36.15
CA SER A 64 23.48 -21.45 34.76
C SER A 64 22.52 -22.20 33.80
N PRO A 65 21.84 -23.30 34.21
CA PRO A 65 20.85 -23.95 33.33
C PRO A 65 19.64 -23.04 33.06
N MET A 66 19.25 -22.25 34.06
CA MET A 66 18.16 -21.30 33.97
C MET A 66 18.52 -20.15 33.00
N LEU A 67 19.73 -19.61 33.09
CA LEU A 67 20.25 -18.59 32.17
C LEU A 67 20.30 -19.09 30.72
N ALA A 68 20.78 -20.31 30.49
CA ALA A 68 20.80 -20.93 29.16
C ALA A 68 19.38 -21.09 28.58
N ALA A 69 18.41 -21.50 29.41
CA ALA A 69 17.00 -21.62 29.00
C ALA A 69 16.38 -20.26 28.65
N HIS A 70 16.65 -19.21 29.44
CA HIS A 70 16.18 -17.86 29.14
C HIS A 70 16.79 -17.31 27.85
N HIS A 71 18.07 -17.55 27.61
CA HIS A 71 18.74 -17.16 26.37
C HIS A 71 18.09 -17.80 25.14
N LYS A 72 17.83 -19.12 25.17
CA LYS A 72 17.13 -19.82 24.09
C LYS A 72 15.72 -19.28 23.86
N ARG A 73 14.98 -18.98 24.93
CA ARG A 73 13.63 -18.42 24.83
C ARG A 73 13.66 -17.01 24.23
N ALA A 74 14.58 -16.16 24.67
CA ALA A 74 14.70 -14.80 24.14
C ALA A 74 14.98 -14.80 22.64
N HIS A 75 15.85 -15.70 22.16
CA HIS A 75 16.07 -15.87 20.74
C HIS A 75 14.83 -16.32 19.98
N GLY A 76 14.08 -17.30 20.51
CA GLY A 76 12.81 -17.72 19.90
C GLY A 76 11.85 -16.54 19.71
N VAL A 77 11.69 -15.71 20.76
CA VAL A 77 10.85 -14.51 20.69
C VAL A 77 11.34 -13.52 19.62
N VAL A 78 12.66 -13.33 19.48
CA VAL A 78 13.22 -12.44 18.46
C VAL A 78 12.91 -12.96 17.05
N VAL A 79 13.12 -14.25 16.79
CA VAL A 79 12.79 -14.87 15.49
C VAL A 79 11.31 -14.75 15.19
N ASP A 80 10.45 -15.11 16.14
CA ASP A 80 8.99 -15.02 16.01
C ASP A 80 8.56 -13.57 15.68
N THR A 81 9.15 -12.59 16.37
CA THR A 81 8.87 -11.16 16.15
C THR A 81 9.29 -10.71 14.75
N LEU A 82 10.43 -11.18 14.24
CA LEU A 82 10.88 -10.85 12.87
C LEU A 82 9.98 -11.49 11.81
N VAL A 83 9.53 -12.73 12.05
CA VAL A 83 8.58 -13.44 11.18
C VAL A 83 7.23 -12.71 11.12
N ASP A 84 6.71 -12.29 12.27
CA ASP A 84 5.48 -11.52 12.36
C ASP A 84 5.62 -10.16 11.68
N LEU A 85 6.72 -9.44 11.91
CA LEU A 85 6.99 -8.16 11.24
C LEU A 85 7.05 -8.30 9.71
N ARG A 86 7.68 -9.37 9.21
CA ARG A 86 7.70 -9.66 7.76
C ARG A 86 6.29 -9.86 7.22
N LYS A 87 5.45 -10.59 7.96
CA LYS A 87 4.06 -10.83 7.57
C LYS A 87 3.28 -9.52 7.50
N ASP A 88 3.36 -8.71 8.55
CA ASP A 88 2.68 -7.41 8.62
C ASP A 88 3.11 -6.48 7.47
N LEU A 89 4.40 -6.44 7.14
CA LEU A 89 4.90 -5.66 6.00
C LEU A 89 4.42 -6.20 4.66
N SER A 90 4.28 -7.52 4.52
CA SER A 90 3.76 -8.14 3.30
C SER A 90 2.28 -7.81 3.08
N ASP A 91 1.48 -7.91 4.15
CA ASP A 91 0.06 -7.55 4.15
C ASP A 91 -0.12 -6.05 3.84
N PHE A 92 0.71 -5.20 4.45
CA PHE A 92 0.72 -3.76 4.17
C PHE A 92 1.06 -3.44 2.72
N ARG A 93 2.06 -4.13 2.15
CA ARG A 93 2.44 -3.97 0.74
C ARG A 93 1.28 -4.32 -0.20
N GLU A 94 0.57 -5.41 0.09
CA GLU A 94 -0.60 -5.82 -0.69
C GLU A 94 -1.71 -4.76 -0.62
N ALA A 95 -1.98 -4.21 0.56
CA ALA A 95 -2.92 -3.11 0.73
C ALA A 95 -2.53 -1.85 -0.08
N VAL A 96 -1.24 -1.50 -0.15
CA VAL A 96 -0.74 -0.38 -0.98
C VAL A 96 -1.00 -0.63 -2.46
N ARG A 97 -0.77 -1.86 -2.94
CA ARG A 97 -1.03 -2.24 -4.34
C ARG A 97 -2.52 -2.19 -4.67
N ASP A 98 -3.37 -2.65 -3.76
CA ASP A 98 -4.81 -2.59 -3.91
C ASP A 98 -5.32 -1.14 -3.91
N ALA A 99 -4.81 -0.27 -3.03
CA ALA A 99 -5.13 1.15 -3.02
C ALA A 99 -4.76 1.82 -4.35
N ARG A 100 -3.58 1.50 -4.90
CA ARG A 100 -3.14 2.02 -6.20
C ARG A 100 -4.07 1.56 -7.35
N ARG A 101 -4.49 0.29 -7.33
CA ARG A 101 -5.46 -0.23 -8.31
C ARG A 101 -6.78 0.53 -8.21
N LEU A 102 -7.28 0.72 -6.98
CA LEU A 102 -8.54 1.42 -6.74
C LEU A 102 -8.50 2.88 -7.22
N ILE A 103 -7.41 3.60 -6.96
CA ILE A 103 -7.25 4.99 -7.43
C ILE A 103 -7.30 5.03 -8.96
N ARG A 104 -6.56 4.13 -9.62
CA ARG A 104 -6.54 4.07 -11.08
C ARG A 104 -7.92 3.75 -11.66
N ASP A 105 -8.61 2.77 -11.10
CA ASP A 105 -9.97 2.40 -11.55
C ASP A 105 -10.94 3.59 -11.41
N LYS A 106 -10.80 4.38 -10.34
CA LYS A 106 -11.62 5.57 -10.09
C LYS A 106 -11.26 6.74 -10.99
N ASP A 107 -9.99 6.94 -11.32
CA ASP A 107 -9.55 7.94 -12.29
C ASP A 107 -10.08 7.60 -13.70
N GLU A 108 -10.03 6.32 -14.09
CA GLU A 108 -10.57 5.85 -15.37
C GLU A 108 -12.11 6.03 -15.43
N GLU A 109 -12.82 5.72 -14.35
CA GLU A 109 -14.28 5.96 -14.23
C GLU A 109 -14.62 7.46 -14.33
N ALA A 110 -13.88 8.31 -13.60
CA ALA A 110 -14.08 9.75 -13.64
C ALA A 110 -13.82 10.35 -15.03
N GLU A 111 -12.82 9.84 -15.75
CA GLU A 111 -12.55 10.28 -17.13
C GLU A 111 -13.71 9.93 -18.08
N VAL A 112 -14.27 8.73 -17.95
CA VAL A 112 -15.45 8.30 -18.73
C VAL A 112 -16.65 9.19 -18.42
N ASP A 113 -16.90 9.46 -17.14
CA ASP A 113 -18.02 10.31 -16.71
C ASP A 113 -17.87 11.75 -17.22
N ILE A 114 -16.66 12.33 -17.16
CA ILE A 114 -16.39 13.67 -17.69
C ILE A 114 -16.64 13.70 -19.20
N ARG A 115 -16.18 12.70 -19.96
CA ARG A 115 -16.44 12.62 -21.41
C ARG A 115 -17.93 12.51 -21.72
N LEU A 116 -18.67 11.74 -20.92
CA LEU A 116 -20.11 11.61 -21.07
C LEU A 116 -20.82 12.95 -20.80
N VAL A 117 -20.42 13.67 -19.75
CA VAL A 117 -20.96 14.99 -19.42
C VAL A 117 -20.64 16.00 -20.54
N LEU A 118 -19.40 16.04 -21.02
CA LEU A 118 -18.98 16.92 -22.12
C LEU A 118 -19.80 16.65 -23.39
N ALA A 119 -19.94 15.38 -23.78
CA ALA A 119 -20.75 15.00 -24.93
C ALA A 119 -22.23 15.39 -24.75
N ARG A 120 -22.77 15.32 -23.53
CA ARG A 120 -24.14 15.78 -23.25
C ARG A 120 -24.26 17.30 -23.33
N THR A 121 -23.27 18.06 -22.84
CA THR A 121 -23.27 19.53 -22.93
C THR A 121 -23.10 20.01 -24.36
N GLU A 122 -22.25 19.38 -25.17
CA GLU A 122 -22.09 19.71 -26.59
C GLU A 122 -23.39 19.47 -27.38
N ASN A 123 -24.10 18.37 -27.09
CA ASN A 123 -25.40 18.10 -27.71
C ASN A 123 -26.50 19.07 -27.25
N LEU A 124 -26.44 19.55 -26.01
CA LEU A 124 -27.36 20.58 -25.51
C LEU A 124 -27.12 21.94 -26.19
N ASP A 125 -25.86 22.30 -26.40
CA ASP A 125 -25.48 23.54 -27.09
C ASP A 125 -25.95 23.53 -28.55
N LEU A 126 -25.74 22.41 -29.26
CA LEU A 126 -26.26 22.21 -30.63
C LEU A 126 -27.79 22.19 -30.69
N GLY A 127 -28.46 21.65 -29.66
CA GLY A 127 -29.93 21.66 -29.56
C GLY A 127 -30.51 23.06 -29.36
N GLY A 128 -29.81 23.93 -28.62
CA GLY A 128 -30.18 25.34 -28.44
C GLY A 128 -30.13 26.13 -29.75
N ASP A 129 -29.07 25.94 -30.54
CA ASP A 129 -28.91 26.57 -31.86
C ASP A 129 -29.95 26.07 -32.88
N ALA A 130 -30.27 24.77 -32.85
CA ALA A 130 -31.31 24.20 -33.70
C ALA A 130 -32.71 24.75 -33.35
N TYR A 131 -33.03 24.90 -32.06
CA TYR A 131 -34.28 25.50 -31.61
C TYR A 131 -34.37 27.00 -31.96
N ALA A 132 -33.26 27.74 -31.83
CA ALA A 132 -33.22 29.15 -32.22
C ALA A 132 -33.42 29.33 -33.73
N ARG A 133 -32.77 28.50 -34.57
CA ARG A 133 -32.99 28.53 -36.03
C ARG A 133 -34.41 28.12 -36.41
N ALA A 134 -34.95 27.08 -35.79
CA ALA A 134 -36.33 26.65 -36.03
C ALA A 134 -37.37 27.74 -35.66
N GLN A 135 -37.13 28.53 -34.61
CA GLN A 135 -38.00 29.67 -34.27
C GLN A 135 -37.89 30.84 -35.25
N VAL A 136 -36.71 31.07 -35.83
CA VAL A 136 -36.50 32.14 -36.82
C VAL A 136 -37.18 31.78 -38.15
N ASP A 137 -37.05 30.53 -38.61
CA ASP A 137 -37.71 30.06 -39.83
C ASP A 137 -39.25 30.10 -39.70
N HIS A 138 -39.79 29.69 -38.56
CA HIS A 138 -41.24 29.72 -38.32
C HIS A 138 -41.84 31.15 -38.27
N LYS A 139 -41.02 32.15 -37.93
CA LYS A 139 -41.44 33.57 -37.94
C LYS A 139 -41.44 34.17 -39.35
N ASN A 140 -40.56 33.71 -40.23
CA ASN A 140 -40.49 34.19 -41.60
C ASN A 140 -41.59 33.57 -42.49
N ASP A 141 -42.01 32.33 -42.23
CA ASP A 141 -43.11 31.67 -42.95
C ASP A 141 -44.52 32.23 -42.64
N GLY A 142 -44.69 32.95 -41.53
CA GLY A 142 -45.96 33.57 -41.14
C GLY A 142 -46.19 35.00 -41.68
N GLY A 143 -45.24 35.54 -42.45
CA GLY A 143 -45.20 36.95 -42.86
C GLY A 143 -45.72 37.26 -44.27
N GLU A 144 -46.09 36.26 -45.07
CA GLU A 144 -46.70 36.47 -46.39
C GLU A 144 -48.23 36.48 -46.29
N ASN A 145 -48.81 37.68 -46.15
CA ASN A 145 -50.20 37.99 -46.48
C ASN A 145 -50.28 39.41 -47.06
#